data_AF-A0A3N5ZFQ0-F1
#
_entry.id   AF-A0A3N5ZFQ0-F1
#
_cell.length_a   1.000
_cell.length_b   1.000
_cell.length_c   1.000
_cell.angle_alpha   90.00
_cell.angle_beta   90.00
_cell.angle_gamma   90.00
#
_symmetry.space_group_name_H-M   'P 1'
#
loop_
_entity.id
_entity.type
_entity.pdbx_description
1 polymer ?
#
loop_
_entity_poly.entity_id
_entity_poly.type
_entity_poly.pdbx_seq_one_letter_code
_entity_poly.pdbx_strand_id
1 'polypeptide(L)'
;VLLIVMRRLGFQSEISYVPLGVLFWFAVLESGVHATIAGVILGLLAPARPSYGERHFEKSMQPLLDSFRKAHGAGEGERGEAVIGQMSELLHGTEAPVNRLLRLVHPWSSYVVLPIFALANTGVSLSGDQVNAALSSPVCYGVLVGLLVGKTVGITGFAWLAVRLGFAERLKDVNWAETAAIGVLAGIGFTVSLFITSLAFGDVGAGHAARTAILAASLAAGCLGYVALRVAGGRT
;
A
#
# COMPACT_ATOMS: atom_id res chain seq x y z
N VAL A 1 12.32 16.62 -14.67
CA VAL A 1 11.77 17.77 -15.45
C VAL A 1 10.64 17.34 -16.37
N LEU A 2 10.83 16.34 -17.26
CA LEU A 2 9.80 15.88 -18.20
C LEU A 2 8.47 15.45 -17.55
N LEU A 3 8.51 14.67 -16.46
CA LEU A 3 7.31 14.27 -15.68
C LEU A 3 6.54 15.47 -15.13
N ILE A 4 7.27 16.49 -14.66
CA ILE A 4 6.69 17.71 -14.09
C ILE A 4 6.08 18.56 -15.21
N VAL A 5 6.71 18.59 -16.39
CA VAL A 5 6.19 19.27 -17.58
C VAL A 5 4.92 18.58 -18.09
N MET A 6 4.90 17.25 -18.21
CA MET A 6 3.68 16.51 -18.61
C MET A 6 2.54 16.66 -17.60
N ARG A 7 2.87 16.66 -16.30
CA ARG A 7 1.92 16.98 -15.23
C ARG A 7 1.36 18.40 -15.36
N ARG A 8 2.20 19.38 -15.71
CA ARG A 8 1.76 20.78 -15.93
C ARG A 8 0.97 20.97 -17.23
N LEU A 9 1.28 20.18 -18.26
CA LEU A 9 0.57 20.18 -19.54
C LEU A 9 -0.75 19.41 -19.50
N GLY A 10 -1.13 18.81 -18.36
CA GLY A 10 -2.43 18.17 -18.19
C GLY A 10 -2.60 16.87 -18.97
N PHE A 11 -1.51 16.20 -19.34
CA PHE A 11 -1.60 14.86 -19.92
C PHE A 11 -2.10 13.89 -18.85
N GLN A 12 -3.35 13.43 -18.98
CA GLN A 12 -4.03 12.57 -18.01
C GLN A 12 -4.14 11.12 -18.45
N SER A 13 -3.50 10.76 -19.58
CA SER A 13 -3.40 9.38 -20.04
C SER A 13 -2.46 8.59 -19.13
N GLU A 14 -3.02 7.60 -18.43
CA GLU A 14 -2.29 6.74 -17.48
C GLU A 14 -1.11 6.01 -18.15
N ILE A 15 -1.29 5.61 -19.40
CA ILE A 15 -0.31 4.84 -20.18
C ILE A 15 0.92 5.70 -20.53
N SER A 16 0.74 7.02 -20.70
CA SER A 16 1.84 7.90 -21.07
C SER A 16 2.89 8.06 -19.95
N TYR A 17 2.53 7.76 -18.71
CA TYR A 17 3.45 7.81 -17.57
C TYR A 17 4.29 6.54 -17.43
N VAL A 18 3.88 5.40 -18.00
CA VAL A 18 4.57 4.11 -17.82
C VAL A 18 5.95 4.10 -18.47
N PRO A 19 6.13 4.44 -19.76
CA PRO A 19 7.46 4.45 -20.38
C PRO A 19 8.42 5.42 -19.68
N LEU A 20 7.89 6.56 -19.23
CA LEU A 20 8.66 7.57 -18.53
C LEU A 20 9.07 7.10 -17.13
N GLY A 21 8.20 6.35 -16.46
CA GLY A 21 8.51 5.68 -15.20
C GLY A 21 9.60 4.62 -15.35
N VAL A 22 9.53 3.79 -16.41
CA VAL A 22 10.55 2.77 -16.71
C VAL A 22 11.90 3.42 -17.03
N LEU A 23 11.91 4.48 -17.83
CA LEU A 23 13.13 5.23 -18.14
C LEU A 23 13.73 5.86 -16.88
N PHE A 24 12.90 6.45 -16.02
CA PHE A 24 13.34 7.03 -14.76
C PHE A 24 13.90 5.95 -13.82
N TRP A 25 13.23 4.81 -13.71
CA TRP A 25 13.71 3.67 -12.93
C TRP A 25 15.08 3.18 -13.40
N PHE A 26 15.27 3.04 -14.71
CA PHE A 26 16.56 2.64 -15.29
C PHE A 26 17.66 3.67 -15.02
N ALA A 27 17.36 4.96 -15.17
CA ALA A 27 18.31 6.02 -14.85
C ALA A 27 18.70 6.04 -13.35
N VAL A 28 17.76 5.77 -12.45
CA VAL A 28 18.03 5.66 -11.01
C VAL A 28 18.92 4.44 -10.72
N LEU A 29 18.67 3.31 -11.38
CA LEU A 29 19.50 2.10 -11.26
C LEU A 29 20.97 2.37 -11.64
N GLU A 30 21.20 3.02 -12.78
CA GLU A 30 22.55 3.40 -13.25
C GLU A 30 23.23 4.46 -12.36
N SER A 31 22.44 5.27 -11.65
CA SER A 31 22.97 6.27 -10.71
C SER A 31 23.49 5.68 -9.38
N GLY A 32 23.34 4.38 -9.17
CA GLY A 32 23.71 3.70 -7.92
C GLY A 32 22.72 3.90 -6.77
N VAL A 33 21.57 4.53 -7.02
CA VAL A 33 20.47 4.67 -6.07
C VAL A 33 19.55 3.44 -6.17
N HIS A 34 18.97 3.02 -5.04
CA HIS A 34 18.05 1.88 -5.03
C HIS A 34 16.82 2.14 -5.90
N ALA A 35 16.57 1.20 -6.81
CA ALA A 35 15.43 1.21 -7.74
C ALA A 35 14.06 1.37 -7.06
N THR A 36 13.93 0.98 -5.78
CA THR A 36 12.69 1.15 -5.00
C THR A 36 12.34 2.61 -4.71
N ILE A 37 13.35 3.47 -4.54
CA ILE A 37 13.15 4.91 -4.33
C ILE A 37 12.53 5.54 -5.58
N ALA A 38 12.88 5.04 -6.78
CA ALA A 38 12.29 5.53 -8.02
C ALA A 38 10.76 5.34 -8.03
N GLY A 39 10.27 4.17 -7.59
CA GLY A 39 8.83 3.90 -7.48
C GLY A 39 8.12 4.86 -6.52
N VAL A 40 8.71 5.14 -5.35
CA VAL A 40 8.17 6.10 -4.38
C VAL A 40 8.09 7.50 -4.97
N ILE A 41 9.16 7.97 -5.61
CA ILE A 41 9.20 9.29 -6.26
C ILE A 41 8.14 9.39 -7.36
N LEU A 42 8.01 8.36 -8.21
CA LEU A 42 7.00 8.34 -9.26
C LEU A 42 5.58 8.38 -8.70
N GLY A 43 5.30 7.64 -7.61
CA GLY A 43 4.02 7.69 -6.91
C GLY A 43 3.71 9.07 -6.34
N LEU A 44 4.69 9.74 -5.71
CA LEU A 44 4.52 11.10 -5.18
C LEU A 44 4.34 12.15 -6.28
N LEU A 45 4.88 11.90 -7.48
CA LEU A 45 4.75 12.80 -8.63
C LEU A 45 3.44 12.61 -9.39
N ALA A 46 2.75 11.47 -9.22
CA ALA A 46 1.52 11.15 -9.93
C ALA A 46 0.40 12.18 -9.66
N PRO A 47 -0.45 12.51 -10.67
CA PRO A 47 -1.53 13.47 -10.48
C PRO A 47 -2.63 12.94 -9.54
N ALA A 48 -2.77 13.59 -8.38
CA ALA A 48 -3.74 13.23 -7.34
C ALA A 48 -5.05 14.04 -7.36
N ARG A 49 -5.31 14.81 -8.43
CA ARG A 49 -6.54 15.60 -8.56
C ARG A 49 -7.36 15.12 -9.75
N PRO A 50 -8.70 15.03 -9.61
CA PRO A 50 -9.59 14.74 -10.72
C PRO A 50 -9.66 15.92 -11.68
N SER A 51 -10.08 15.65 -12.91
CA SER A 51 -10.21 16.63 -14.00
C SER A 51 -11.47 17.47 -13.84
N TYR A 52 -12.54 16.86 -13.33
CA TYR A 52 -13.82 17.51 -13.05
C TYR A 52 -14.07 17.51 -11.55
N GLY A 53 -14.48 18.67 -11.02
CA GLY A 53 -14.99 18.79 -9.65
C GLY A 53 -16.46 18.38 -9.57
N GLU A 54 -16.91 18.07 -8.36
CA GLU A 54 -18.29 17.63 -8.06
C GLU A 54 -19.37 18.54 -8.66
N ARG A 55 -19.17 19.86 -8.57
CA ARG A 55 -20.12 20.85 -9.12
C ARG A 55 -20.24 20.81 -10.65
N HIS A 56 -19.14 20.51 -11.35
CA HIS A 56 -19.17 20.38 -12.81
C HIS A 56 -19.84 19.07 -13.21
N PHE A 57 -19.54 17.99 -12.48
CA PHE A 57 -20.19 16.70 -12.67
C PHE A 57 -21.70 16.79 -12.52
N GLU A 58 -22.20 17.39 -11.43
CA GLU A 58 -23.63 17.54 -11.18
C GLU A 58 -24.34 18.31 -12.30
N LYS A 59 -23.77 19.46 -12.70
CA LYS A 59 -24.34 20.29 -13.78
C LYS A 59 -24.35 19.60 -15.14
N SER A 60 -23.31 18.81 -15.45
CA SER A 60 -23.18 18.13 -16.73
C SER A 60 -23.95 16.80 -16.78
N MET A 61 -24.19 16.13 -15.65
CA MET A 61 -24.89 14.85 -15.59
C MET A 61 -26.40 14.98 -15.80
N GLN A 62 -27.02 16.04 -15.26
CA GLN A 62 -28.46 16.29 -15.41
C GLN A 62 -28.96 16.27 -16.87
N PRO A 63 -28.39 17.06 -17.81
CA PRO A 63 -28.86 17.08 -19.19
C PRO A 63 -28.59 15.75 -19.94
N LEU A 64 -27.56 15.00 -19.55
CA LEU A 64 -27.28 13.67 -20.10
C LEU A 64 -28.35 12.66 -19.65
N LEU A 65 -28.74 12.66 -18.39
CA LEU A 65 -29.82 11.80 -17.87
C LEU A 65 -31.16 12.07 -18.56
N ASP A 66 -31.49 13.34 -18.78
CA ASP A 66 -32.72 13.72 -19.49
C ASP A 66 -32.70 13.28 -20.96
N SER A 67 -31.56 13.44 -21.62
CA SER A 67 -31.35 12.96 -23.00
C SER A 67 -31.46 11.43 -23.08
N PHE A 68 -30.88 10.71 -22.12
CA PHE A 68 -30.96 9.25 -22.04
C PHE A 68 -32.40 8.77 -21.87
N ARG A 69 -33.15 9.37 -20.94
CA ARG A 69 -34.57 9.03 -20.72
C ARG A 69 -35.43 9.21 -21.97
N LYS A 70 -35.19 10.30 -22.72
CA LYS A 70 -35.90 10.58 -23.98
C LYS A 70 -35.57 9.54 -25.06
N ALA A 71 -34.29 9.24 -25.26
CA ALA A 71 -33.85 8.25 -26.25
C ALA A 71 -34.40 6.85 -25.93
N HIS A 72 -34.39 6.46 -24.65
CA HIS A 72 -34.93 5.17 -24.21
C HIS A 72 -36.45 5.08 -24.40
N GLY A 73 -37.20 6.15 -24.05
CA GLY A 73 -38.65 6.21 -24.26
C GLY A 73 -39.06 6.21 -25.73
N ALA A 74 -38.20 6.69 -26.64
CA ALA A 74 -38.42 6.67 -28.08
C ALA A 74 -38.00 5.36 -28.77
N GLY A 75 -37.41 4.40 -28.03
CA GLY A 75 -36.88 3.16 -28.59
C GLY A 75 -35.59 3.34 -29.41
N GLU A 76 -34.91 4.48 -29.28
CA GLU A 76 -33.71 4.82 -30.06
C GLU A 76 -32.43 4.30 -29.37
N GLY A 77 -32.18 3.00 -29.51
CA GLY A 77 -31.07 2.31 -28.85
C GLY A 77 -29.70 2.95 -29.08
N GLU A 78 -29.37 3.32 -30.33
CA GLU A 78 -28.08 3.94 -30.68
C GLU A 78 -27.84 5.27 -29.96
N ARG A 79 -28.87 6.12 -29.87
CA ARG A 79 -28.77 7.40 -29.13
C ARG A 79 -28.65 7.18 -27.62
N GLY A 80 -29.34 6.17 -27.08
CA GLY A 80 -29.18 5.78 -25.69
C GLY A 80 -27.74 5.38 -25.36
N GLU A 81 -27.13 4.56 -26.23
CA GLU A 81 -25.75 4.09 -26.06
C GLU A 81 -24.71 5.22 -26.15
N ALA A 82 -24.87 6.14 -27.12
CA ALA A 82 -24.00 7.31 -27.25
C ALA A 82 -24.04 8.21 -25.99
N VAL A 83 -25.23 8.40 -25.40
CA VAL A 83 -25.38 9.19 -24.17
C VAL A 83 -24.73 8.49 -22.97
N ILE A 84 -24.85 7.15 -22.88
CA ILE A 84 -24.13 6.36 -21.87
C ILE A 84 -22.61 6.56 -22.02
N GLY A 85 -22.10 6.59 -23.25
CA GLY A 85 -20.69 6.88 -23.52
C GLY A 85 -20.23 8.23 -22.95
N GLN A 86 -21.02 9.29 -23.14
CA GLN A 86 -20.73 10.62 -22.60
C GLN A 86 -20.80 10.65 -21.07
N MET A 87 -21.76 9.95 -20.47
CA MET A 87 -21.84 9.80 -19.02
C MET A 87 -20.62 9.06 -18.46
N SER A 88 -20.17 8.00 -19.15
CA SER A 88 -18.96 7.26 -18.80
C SER A 88 -17.71 8.15 -18.86
N GLU A 89 -17.57 9.00 -19.87
CA GLU A 89 -16.45 9.94 -19.98
C GLU A 89 -16.46 10.98 -18.86
N LEU A 90 -17.64 11.52 -18.52
CA LEU A 90 -17.81 12.44 -17.40
C LEU A 90 -17.43 11.77 -16.07
N LEU A 91 -17.86 10.51 -15.84
CA LEU A 91 -17.49 9.71 -14.67
C LEU A 91 -15.98 9.49 -14.60
N HIS A 92 -15.34 9.09 -15.69
CA HIS A 92 -13.88 8.90 -15.72
C HIS A 92 -13.10 10.16 -15.36
N GLY A 93 -13.58 11.34 -15.74
CA GLY A 93 -12.93 12.61 -15.40
C GLY A 93 -13.15 13.08 -13.95
N THR A 94 -14.09 12.48 -13.21
CA THR A 94 -14.24 12.76 -11.76
C THR A 94 -13.26 11.98 -10.89
N GLU A 95 -12.53 11.05 -11.49
CA GLU A 95 -11.54 10.26 -10.79
C GLU A 95 -10.12 10.79 -11.00
N ALA A 96 -9.34 10.88 -9.93
CA ALA A 96 -7.93 11.23 -10.03
C ALA A 96 -7.15 10.16 -10.82
N PRO A 97 -6.26 10.55 -11.75
CA PRO A 97 -5.46 9.60 -12.53
C PRO A 97 -4.64 8.62 -11.68
N VAL A 98 -4.16 9.05 -10.50
CA VAL A 98 -3.44 8.17 -9.55
C VAL A 98 -4.30 7.02 -9.04
N ASN A 99 -5.60 7.22 -8.84
CA ASN A 99 -6.49 6.17 -8.36
C ASN A 99 -6.73 5.11 -9.44
N ARG A 100 -6.85 5.57 -10.70
CA ARG A 100 -6.98 4.68 -11.86
C ARG A 100 -5.70 3.84 -12.04
N LEU A 101 -4.54 4.48 -11.98
CA LEU A 101 -3.25 3.79 -12.02
C LEU A 101 -3.08 2.81 -10.85
N LEU A 102 -3.51 3.19 -9.64
CA LEU A 102 -3.47 2.31 -8.48
C LEU A 102 -4.32 1.05 -8.70
N ARG A 103 -5.53 1.17 -9.28
CA ARG A 103 -6.36 0.01 -9.60
C ARG A 103 -5.74 -0.91 -10.63
N LEU A 104 -4.99 -0.37 -11.60
CA LEU A 104 -4.26 -1.18 -12.58
C LEU A 104 -3.08 -1.92 -11.93
N VAL A 105 -2.32 -1.24 -11.07
CA VAL A 105 -1.10 -1.79 -10.46
C VAL A 105 -1.41 -2.73 -9.28
N HIS A 106 -2.48 -2.47 -8.53
CA HIS A 106 -2.77 -3.20 -7.29
C HIS A 106 -2.87 -4.73 -7.48
N PRO A 107 -3.61 -5.28 -8.47
CA PRO A 107 -3.68 -6.72 -8.66
C PRO A 107 -2.31 -7.34 -8.98
N TRP A 108 -1.53 -6.70 -9.85
CA TRP A 108 -0.18 -7.16 -10.18
C TRP A 108 0.75 -7.11 -8.97
N SER A 109 0.70 -6.03 -8.20
CA SER A 109 1.50 -5.90 -6.99
C SER A 109 1.13 -6.96 -5.96
N SER A 110 -0.16 -7.12 -5.65
CA SER A 110 -0.64 -7.96 -4.55
C SER A 110 -0.64 -9.45 -4.88
N TYR A 111 -0.94 -9.84 -6.13
CA TYR A 111 -1.07 -11.25 -6.52
C TYR A 111 0.16 -11.82 -7.25
N VAL A 112 1.05 -10.98 -7.79
CA VAL A 112 2.22 -11.44 -8.56
C VAL A 112 3.51 -10.98 -7.90
N VAL A 113 3.72 -9.68 -7.77
CA VAL A 113 5.00 -9.12 -7.29
C VAL A 113 5.25 -9.53 -5.84
N LEU A 114 4.27 -9.34 -4.95
CA LEU A 114 4.44 -9.60 -3.53
C LEU A 114 4.68 -11.10 -3.22
N PRO A 115 3.91 -12.07 -3.78
CA PRO A 115 4.20 -13.49 -3.58
C PRO A 115 5.55 -13.93 -4.14
N ILE A 116 5.90 -13.49 -5.36
CA ILE A 116 7.20 -13.81 -5.97
C ILE A 116 8.34 -13.22 -5.13
N PHE A 117 8.21 -11.96 -4.70
CA PHE A 117 9.18 -11.29 -3.84
C PHE A 117 9.38 -12.06 -2.54
N ALA A 118 8.28 -12.44 -1.88
CA ALA A 118 8.32 -13.20 -0.65
C ALA A 118 9.01 -14.55 -0.86
N LEU A 119 8.66 -15.31 -1.89
CA LEU A 119 9.29 -16.61 -2.18
C LEU A 119 10.79 -16.46 -2.49
N ALA A 120 11.18 -15.47 -3.28
CA ALA A 120 12.57 -15.23 -3.65
C ALA A 120 13.44 -14.76 -2.46
N ASN A 121 12.88 -13.98 -1.53
CA ASN A 121 13.64 -13.39 -0.42
C ASN A 121 13.50 -14.12 0.91
N THR A 122 12.53 -15.03 1.04
CA THR A 122 12.40 -15.86 2.23
C THR A 122 13.56 -16.83 2.30
N GLY A 123 13.78 -17.67 1.28
CA GLY A 123 15.05 -18.42 1.08
C GLY A 123 15.63 -19.07 2.35
N VAL A 124 14.79 -19.47 3.30
CA VAL A 124 15.22 -19.94 4.62
C VAL A 124 15.44 -21.44 4.55
N SER A 125 16.68 -21.88 4.66
CA SER A 125 17.00 -23.29 4.91
C SER A 125 16.66 -23.62 6.36
N LEU A 126 15.52 -24.29 6.58
CA LEU A 126 15.09 -24.76 7.90
C LEU A 126 15.85 -26.04 8.33
N SER A 127 17.19 -25.98 8.31
CA SER A 127 18.03 -27.03 8.86
C SER A 127 18.14 -26.85 10.38
N GLY A 128 18.09 -27.94 11.15
CA GLY A 128 18.13 -27.91 12.62
C GLY A 128 19.33 -27.10 13.17
N ASP A 129 20.49 -27.21 12.53
CA ASP A 129 21.70 -26.47 12.90
C ASP A 129 21.57 -24.95 12.68
N GLN A 130 20.88 -24.53 11.61
CA GLN A 130 20.68 -23.12 11.30
C GLN A 130 19.66 -22.47 12.24
N VAL A 131 18.62 -23.21 12.64
CA VAL A 131 17.65 -22.74 13.63
C VAL A 131 18.33 -22.55 14.99
N ASN A 132 19.19 -23.49 15.40
CA ASN A 132 19.93 -23.38 16.66
C ASN A 132 20.95 -22.23 16.62
N ALA A 133 21.65 -22.06 15.50
CA ALA A 133 22.56 -20.92 15.29
C ALA A 133 21.80 -19.58 15.29
N ALA A 134 20.59 -19.53 14.72
CA ALA A 134 19.75 -18.33 14.74
C ALA A 134 19.27 -17.99 16.15
N LEU A 135 18.88 -18.99 16.95
CA LEU A 135 18.51 -18.80 18.36
C LEU A 135 19.69 -18.29 19.20
N SER A 136 20.92 -18.59 18.82
CA SER A 136 22.11 -18.09 19.53
C SER A 136 22.55 -16.70 19.06
N SER A 137 21.95 -16.16 17.99
CA SER A 137 22.36 -14.89 17.39
C SER A 137 21.66 -13.69 18.05
N PRO A 138 22.41 -12.67 18.52
CA PRO A 138 21.84 -11.43 19.05
C PRO A 138 20.92 -10.71 18.05
N VAL A 139 21.21 -10.83 16.75
CA VAL A 139 20.41 -10.19 15.68
C VAL A 139 19.01 -10.78 15.63
N CYS A 140 18.87 -12.09 15.84
CA CYS A 140 17.58 -12.78 15.85
C CYS A 140 16.67 -12.23 16.96
N TYR A 141 17.20 -12.13 18.18
CA TYR A 141 16.46 -11.56 19.31
C TYR A 141 16.14 -10.08 19.12
N GLY A 142 17.09 -9.29 18.59
CA GLY A 142 16.86 -7.88 18.29
C GLY A 142 15.71 -7.67 17.31
N VAL A 143 15.66 -8.47 16.24
CA VAL A 143 14.57 -8.43 15.26
C VAL A 143 13.25 -8.89 15.87
N LEU A 144 13.25 -9.98 16.63
CA LEU A 144 12.03 -10.55 17.23
C LEU A 144 11.41 -9.59 18.24
N VAL A 145 12.21 -9.07 19.17
CA VAL A 145 11.77 -8.09 20.17
C VAL A 145 11.40 -6.76 19.51
N GLY A 146 12.18 -6.30 18.52
CA GLY A 146 11.90 -5.07 17.80
C GLY A 146 10.56 -5.10 17.05
N LEU A 147 10.26 -6.21 16.37
CA LEU A 147 9.00 -6.37 15.65
C LEU A 147 7.80 -6.59 16.58
N LEU A 148 7.92 -7.47 17.58
CA LEU A 148 6.80 -7.79 18.46
C LEU A 148 6.57 -6.71 19.52
N VAL A 149 7.59 -6.41 20.32
CA VAL A 149 7.48 -5.47 21.44
C VAL A 149 7.62 -4.04 20.95
N GLY A 150 8.64 -3.77 20.12
CA GLY A 150 8.94 -2.42 19.65
C GLY A 150 7.77 -1.79 18.89
N LYS A 151 7.15 -2.50 17.95
CA LYS A 151 5.98 -1.98 17.23
C LYS A 151 4.74 -1.84 18.12
N THR A 152 4.47 -2.83 18.99
CA THR A 152 3.31 -2.76 19.89
C THR A 152 3.40 -1.57 20.83
N VAL A 153 4.54 -1.41 21.51
CA VAL A 153 4.78 -0.31 22.44
C VAL A 153 4.86 1.02 21.71
N GLY A 154 5.53 1.07 20.56
CA GLY A 154 5.63 2.28 19.75
C GLY A 154 4.27 2.78 19.29
N ILE A 155 3.48 1.95 18.62
CA ILE A 155 2.18 2.35 18.06
C ILE A 155 1.22 2.74 19.19
N THR A 156 1.09 1.90 20.22
CA THR A 156 0.17 2.17 21.33
C THR A 156 0.60 3.40 22.13
N GLY A 157 1.91 3.52 22.40
CA GLY A 157 2.47 4.63 23.16
C GLY A 157 2.38 5.96 22.43
N PHE A 158 2.73 6.01 21.14
CA PHE A 158 2.60 7.24 20.35
C PHE A 158 1.13 7.59 20.08
N ALA A 159 0.24 6.62 19.87
CA ALA A 159 -1.20 6.88 19.79
C ALA A 159 -1.74 7.49 21.10
N TRP A 160 -1.35 6.92 22.24
CA TRP A 160 -1.70 7.46 23.55
C TRP A 160 -1.15 8.87 23.78
N LEU A 161 0.10 9.12 23.39
CA LEU A 161 0.72 10.42 23.50
C LEU A 161 0.02 11.46 22.60
N ALA A 162 -0.29 11.10 21.36
CA ALA A 162 -0.99 11.98 20.42
C ALA A 162 -2.38 12.39 20.93
N VAL A 163 -3.12 11.44 21.52
CA VAL A 163 -4.43 11.72 22.14
C VAL A 163 -4.25 12.60 23.39
N ARG A 164 -3.26 12.30 24.23
CA ARG A 164 -3.02 13.07 25.46
C ARG A 164 -2.58 14.52 25.20
N LEU A 165 -1.85 14.75 24.11
CA LEU A 165 -1.41 16.08 23.68
C LEU A 165 -2.46 16.84 22.86
N GLY A 166 -3.60 16.22 22.53
CA GLY A 166 -4.66 16.85 21.75
C GLY A 166 -4.40 16.93 20.24
N PHE A 167 -3.40 16.20 19.72
CA PHE A 167 -3.15 16.10 18.27
C PHE A 167 -4.11 15.15 17.56
N ALA A 168 -4.74 14.24 18.31
CA ALA A 168 -5.68 13.26 17.79
C ALA A 168 -6.85 13.06 18.76
N GLU A 169 -8.02 12.73 18.22
CA GLU A 169 -9.17 12.29 18.99
C GLU A 169 -9.26 10.77 18.98
N ARG A 170 -9.70 10.19 20.09
CA ARG A 170 -9.95 8.75 20.16
C ARG A 170 -11.24 8.42 19.40
N LEU A 171 -11.21 7.38 18.56
CA LEU A 171 -12.44 6.85 17.94
C LEU A 171 -13.41 6.35 19.02
N LYS A 172 -14.68 6.73 18.90
CA LYS A 172 -15.72 6.43 19.89
C LYS A 172 -15.91 4.92 20.11
N ASP A 173 -15.71 4.14 19.06
CA ASP A 173 -15.95 2.69 19.05
C ASP A 173 -14.67 1.86 19.22
N VAL A 174 -13.52 2.50 19.50
CA VAL A 174 -12.24 1.79 19.64
C VAL A 174 -11.69 1.91 21.06
N ASN A 175 -11.40 0.78 21.69
CA ASN A 175 -10.79 0.73 23.01
C ASN A 175 -9.25 0.64 22.97
N TRP A 176 -8.59 0.92 24.10
CA TRP A 176 -7.13 0.86 24.20
C TRP A 176 -6.59 -0.57 24.02
N ALA A 177 -7.41 -1.59 24.32
CA ALA A 177 -7.03 -2.99 24.11
C ALA A 177 -7.02 -3.36 22.62
N GLU A 178 -7.99 -2.86 21.84
CA GLU A 178 -8.03 -2.98 20.37
C GLU A 178 -6.89 -2.21 19.72
N THR A 179 -6.59 -1.00 20.22
CA THR A 179 -5.44 -0.22 19.76
C THR A 179 -4.13 -0.98 19.99
N ALA A 180 -3.98 -1.59 21.18
CA ALA A 180 -2.81 -2.42 21.49
C ALA A 180 -2.78 -3.70 20.64
N ALA A 181 -3.92 -4.34 20.39
CA ALA A 181 -4.01 -5.52 19.53
C ALA A 181 -3.66 -5.22 18.07
N ILE A 182 -4.08 -4.06 17.55
CA ILE A 182 -3.64 -3.54 16.24
C ILE A 182 -2.13 -3.26 16.25
N GLY A 183 -1.59 -2.74 17.36
CA GLY A 183 -0.15 -2.58 17.57
C GLY A 183 0.62 -3.90 17.45
N VAL A 184 0.09 -4.99 18.03
CA VAL A 184 0.66 -6.34 17.88
C VAL A 184 0.59 -6.82 16.43
N LEU A 185 -0.55 -6.65 15.76
CA LEU A 185 -0.71 -7.01 14.34
C LEU A 185 0.23 -6.24 13.42
N ALA A 186 0.51 -4.97 13.72
CA ALA A 186 1.50 -4.20 12.98
C ALA A 186 2.92 -4.79 13.08
N GLY A 187 3.16 -5.66 14.06
CA GLY A 187 4.31 -6.56 14.19
C GLY A 187 4.58 -7.43 12.96
N ILE A 188 3.58 -7.65 12.09
CA ILE A 188 3.72 -8.36 10.81
C ILE A 188 4.57 -7.51 9.86
N GLY A 189 5.89 -7.65 9.96
CA GLY A 189 6.86 -6.95 9.11
C GLY A 189 7.16 -7.68 7.80
N PHE A 190 6.90 -8.99 7.75
CA PHE A 190 7.18 -9.94 6.67
C PHE A 190 7.95 -9.36 5.46
N THR A 191 7.26 -8.90 4.43
CA THR A 191 7.89 -8.51 3.15
C THR A 191 8.74 -7.26 3.24
N VAL A 192 8.28 -6.22 3.93
CA VAL A 192 9.07 -4.97 4.10
C VAL A 192 10.29 -5.24 4.97
N SER A 193 10.15 -6.01 6.05
CA SER A 193 11.29 -6.38 6.89
C SER A 193 12.29 -7.26 6.14
N LEU A 194 11.84 -8.24 5.34
CA LEU A 194 12.74 -9.06 4.51
C LEU A 194 13.50 -8.20 3.49
N PHE A 195 12.82 -7.22 2.89
CA PHE A 195 13.44 -6.25 1.99
C PHE A 195 14.51 -5.41 2.70
N ILE A 196 14.20 -4.84 3.86
CA ILE A 196 15.17 -4.03 4.61
C ILE A 196 16.34 -4.89 5.10
N THR A 197 16.10 -6.13 5.49
CA THR A 197 17.16 -7.07 5.91
C THR A 197 18.08 -7.44 4.74
N SER A 198 17.56 -7.65 3.53
CA SER A 198 18.42 -7.93 2.38
C SER A 198 19.31 -6.74 2.02
N LEU A 199 18.80 -5.51 2.17
CA LEU A 199 19.59 -4.29 2.02
C LEU A 199 20.64 -4.10 3.12
N ALA A 200 20.29 -4.41 4.37
CA ALA A 200 21.15 -4.15 5.52
C ALA A 200 22.27 -5.19 5.69
N PHE A 201 22.01 -6.46 5.38
CA PHE A 201 22.92 -7.57 5.68
C PHE A 201 23.38 -8.38 4.45
N GLY A 202 22.75 -8.20 3.28
CA GLY A 202 23.08 -8.96 2.08
C GLY A 202 23.01 -10.48 2.29
N ASP A 203 24.05 -11.19 1.84
CA ASP A 203 24.27 -12.63 2.04
C ASP A 203 25.27 -12.97 3.17
N VAL A 204 25.65 -11.98 3.99
CA VAL A 204 26.48 -12.23 5.17
C VAL A 204 25.68 -13.07 6.17
N GLY A 205 26.32 -14.00 6.90
CA GLY A 205 25.65 -15.00 7.73
C GLY A 205 24.58 -14.47 8.72
N ALA A 206 24.66 -13.22 9.15
CA ALA A 206 23.63 -12.55 9.96
C ALA A 206 22.28 -12.38 9.24
N GLY A 207 22.27 -12.30 7.91
CA GLY A 207 21.07 -12.14 7.09
C GLY A 207 20.14 -13.35 7.17
N HIS A 208 20.68 -14.58 7.21
CA HIS A 208 19.84 -15.78 7.35
C HIS A 208 19.13 -15.82 8.71
N ALA A 209 19.83 -15.51 9.80
CA ALA A 209 19.25 -15.44 11.14
C ALA A 209 18.23 -14.30 11.28
N ALA A 210 18.40 -13.18 10.57
CA ALA A 210 17.41 -12.10 10.55
C ALA A 210 16.15 -12.51 9.77
N ARG A 211 16.29 -13.16 8.61
CA ARG A 211 15.14 -13.65 7.81
C ARG A 211 14.30 -14.68 8.57
N THR A 212 14.95 -15.63 9.27
CA THR A 212 14.25 -16.59 10.15
C THR A 212 13.51 -15.88 11.28
N ALA A 213 14.15 -14.91 11.93
CA ALA A 213 13.53 -14.13 12.99
C ALA A 213 12.32 -13.33 12.50
N ILE A 214 12.38 -12.71 11.32
CA ILE A 214 11.26 -11.97 10.72
C ILE A 214 10.06 -12.90 10.49
N LEU A 215 10.29 -14.10 9.97
CA LEU A 215 9.23 -15.09 9.76
C LEU A 215 8.58 -15.50 11.09
N ALA A 216 9.39 -15.87 12.07
CA ALA A 216 8.92 -16.28 13.39
C ALA A 216 8.16 -15.14 14.08
N ALA A 217 8.69 -13.92 14.05
CA ALA A 217 8.06 -12.74 14.63
C ALA A 217 6.75 -12.38 13.92
N SER A 218 6.70 -12.47 12.58
CA SER A 218 5.48 -12.15 11.82
C SER A 218 4.37 -13.18 12.09
N LEU A 219 4.73 -14.46 12.20
CA LEU A 219 3.78 -15.52 12.57
C LEU A 219 3.27 -15.31 14.00
N ALA A 220 4.17 -15.07 14.96
CA ALA A 220 3.81 -14.78 16.35
C ALA A 220 2.92 -13.53 16.46
N ALA A 221 3.26 -12.44 15.75
CA ALA A 221 2.49 -11.20 15.70
C ALA A 221 1.08 -11.43 15.14
N GLY A 222 0.97 -12.22 14.06
CA GLY A 222 -0.31 -12.59 13.47
C GLY A 222 -1.18 -13.40 14.43
N CYS A 223 -0.63 -14.45 15.05
CA CYS A 223 -1.36 -15.28 16.00
C CYS A 223 -1.76 -14.51 17.26
N LEU A 224 -0.81 -13.83 17.91
CA LEU A 224 -1.06 -13.05 19.12
C LEU A 224 -2.00 -11.88 18.86
N GLY A 225 -1.83 -11.18 17.74
CA GLY A 225 -2.68 -10.06 17.34
C GLY A 225 -4.11 -10.50 17.04
N TYR A 226 -4.30 -11.63 16.34
CA TYR A 226 -5.62 -12.22 16.11
C TYR A 226 -6.32 -12.60 17.42
N VAL A 227 -5.62 -13.28 18.34
CA VAL A 227 -6.18 -13.65 19.64
C VAL A 227 -6.52 -12.41 20.46
N ALA A 228 -5.61 -11.41 20.50
CA ALA A 228 -5.82 -10.16 21.21
C ALA A 228 -7.03 -9.39 20.68
N LEU A 229 -7.20 -9.29 19.36
CA LEU A 229 -8.38 -8.67 18.74
C LEU A 229 -9.66 -9.45 19.07
N ARG A 230 -9.63 -10.78 18.99
CA ARG A 230 -10.82 -11.58 19.29
C ARG A 230 -11.28 -11.42 20.74
N VAL A 231 -10.35 -11.30 21.68
CA VAL A 231 -10.66 -11.07 23.10
C VAL A 231 -11.09 -9.62 23.36
N ALA A 232 -10.48 -8.65 22.67
CA ALA A 232 -10.80 -7.23 22.85
C ALA A 232 -12.14 -6.84 22.20
N GLY A 233 -12.43 -7.31 20.99
CA GLY A 233 -13.68 -7.04 20.26
C GLY A 233 -14.88 -7.84 20.77
N GLY A 234 -14.68 -8.82 21.65
CA GLY A 234 -15.79 -9.49 22.36
C GLY A 234 -16.33 -8.70 23.56
N ARG A 235 -15.81 -7.49 23.82
CA ARG A 235 -16.15 -6.64 24.98
C ARG A 235 -16.92 -5.36 24.62
N THR A 236 -17.23 -5.16 23.34
CA THR A 236 -18.13 -4.11 22.81
C THR A 236 -19.49 -4.70 22.49
#